data_AF-P80154-F1
#
_entry.id   AF-P80154-F1
#
_cell.length_a   1.000
_cell.length_b   1.000
_cell.length_c   1.000
_cell.angle_alpha   90.00
_cell.angle_beta   90.00
_cell.angle_gamma   90.00
#
_symmetry.space_group_name_H-M   'P 1'
#
loop_
_entity.id
_entity.type
_entity.pdbx_description
1 polymer ?
#
loop_
_entity_poly.entity_id
_entity_poly.type
_entity_poly.pdbx_seq_one_letter_code
_entity_poly.pdbx_strand_id
1 'polypeptide(L)' 'GFGCPLDQMQCHRHCQTITGRSGGYCSGPLKLTCTCYR' A
#
# COMPACT_ATOMS: atom_id res chain seq x y z
N GLY A 1 2.66 1.24 10.34
CA GLY A 1 1.58 0.95 9.39
C GLY A 1 1.85 1.73 8.12
N PHE A 2 1.59 1.15 6.96
CA PHE A 2 1.87 1.77 5.65
C PHE A 2 0.79 2.83 5.28
N GLY A 3 0.25 3.57 6.25
CA GLY A 3 -0.86 4.52 6.12
C GLY A 3 -2.26 3.89 6.09
N CYS A 4 -2.39 2.63 5.73
CA CYS A 4 -3.66 1.92 5.73
C CYS A 4 -4.30 1.85 7.14
N PRO A 5 -5.58 2.25 7.32
CA PRO A 5 -6.62 2.47 6.31
C PRO A 5 -6.84 3.94 5.89
N LEU A 6 -6.15 4.88 6.52
CA LEU A 6 -6.40 6.33 6.41
C LEU A 6 -5.61 6.99 5.28
N ASP A 7 -4.49 6.38 4.90
CA ASP A 7 -3.48 6.93 3.99
C ASP A 7 -3.03 5.88 2.97
N GLN A 8 -3.91 5.60 1.99
CA GLN A 8 -3.56 4.72 0.87
C GLN A 8 -2.35 5.24 0.07
N MET A 9 -2.14 6.55 0.03
CA MET A 9 -1.01 7.15 -0.67
C MET A 9 0.33 6.80 -0.01
N GLN A 10 0.37 6.63 1.31
CA GLN A 10 1.59 6.18 1.99
C GLN A 10 1.90 4.72 1.63
N CYS A 11 0.88 3.87 1.54
CA CYS A 11 1.02 2.49 1.07
C CYS A 11 1.48 2.45 -0.39
N HIS A 12 0.90 3.30 -1.23
CA HIS A 12 1.28 3.41 -2.63
C HIS A 12 2.75 3.80 -2.80
N ARG A 13 3.18 4.89 -2.13
CA ARG A 13 4.58 5.35 -2.14
C ARG A 13 5.51 4.30 -1.55
N HIS A 14 5.12 3.65 -0.45
CA HIS A 14 5.88 2.55 0.12
C HIS A 14 6.14 1.46 -0.92
N CYS A 15 5.09 1.01 -1.61
CA CYS A 15 5.25 -0.02 -2.62
C CYS A 15 6.10 0.44 -3.81
N GLN A 16 6.02 1.70 -4.22
CA GLN A 16 6.89 2.26 -5.28
C GLN A 16 8.38 2.24 -4.92
N THR A 17 8.72 2.28 -3.63
CA THR A 17 10.14 2.14 -3.21
C THR A 17 10.69 0.72 -3.36
N ILE A 18 9.81 -0.27 -3.56
CA ILE A 18 10.21 -1.66 -3.76
C ILE A 18 10.41 -1.91 -5.25
N THR A 19 11.64 -2.26 -5.64
CA THR A 19 12.00 -2.56 -7.04
C THR A 19 11.05 -3.59 -7.64
N GLY A 20 10.41 -3.21 -8.77
CA GLY A 20 9.47 -4.07 -9.50
C GLY A 20 8.01 -3.98 -9.05
N ARG A 21 7.63 -2.95 -8.28
CA ARG A 21 6.24 -2.63 -7.92
C ARG A 21 5.86 -1.23 -8.42
N SER A 22 4.74 -1.09 -9.14
CA SER A 22 4.22 0.22 -9.58
C SER A 22 3.49 0.98 -8.48
N GLY A 23 3.07 0.29 -7.42
CA GLY A 23 2.32 0.90 -6.34
C GLY A 23 1.68 -0.08 -5.39
N GLY A 24 0.83 0.44 -4.52
CA GLY A 24 0.11 -0.34 -3.52
C GLY A 24 -1.24 0.26 -3.16
N TYR A 25 -2.09 -0.55 -2.55
CA TYR A 25 -3.41 -0.16 -2.06
C TYR A 25 -3.73 -0.83 -0.72
N CYS A 26 -4.66 -0.24 0.03
CA CYS A 26 -5.13 -0.80 1.28
C CYS A 26 -6.16 -1.92 1.05
N SER A 27 -5.96 -3.07 1.67
CA SER A 27 -6.72 -4.31 1.48
C SER A 27 -7.11 -4.96 2.81
N GLY A 28 -7.97 -5.97 2.72
CA GLY A 28 -8.55 -6.68 3.85
C GLY A 28 -9.84 -6.03 4.39
N PRO A 29 -10.54 -6.72 5.30
CA PRO A 29 -11.87 -6.31 5.78
C PRO A 29 -11.87 -4.94 6.49
N LEU A 30 -10.75 -4.57 7.11
CA LEU A 30 -10.56 -3.28 7.78
C LEU A 30 -9.64 -2.33 7.00
N LYS A 31 -9.25 -2.67 5.77
CA LYS A 31 -8.26 -1.93 4.97
C LYS A 31 -6.95 -1.64 5.72
N LEU A 32 -6.54 -2.51 6.65
CA LEU A 32 -5.30 -2.33 7.45
C LEU A 32 -4.06 -2.91 6.77
N THR A 33 -4.26 -3.76 5.76
CA THR A 33 -3.18 -4.42 5.03
C THR A 33 -2.79 -3.56 3.83
N CYS A 34 -1.49 -3.38 3.58
CA CYS A 34 -1.02 -2.75 2.35
C CYS A 34 -0.63 -3.84 1.35
N THR A 35 -1.30 -3.88 0.20
CA THR A 35 -1.00 -4.82 -0.89
C THR A 35 -0.31 -4.07 -2.01
N CYS A 36 0.97 -4.39 -2.22
CA CYS A 36 1.72 -3.92 -3.37
C CYS A 36 1.32 -4.69 -4.62
N TYR A 37 1.13 -3.98 -5.73
CA TYR A 37 0.95 -4.56 -7.06
C TYR A 37 2.14 -4.22 -7.95
N ARG A 38 2.26 -4.96 -9.05
CA ARG A 38 3.29 -4.70 -10.05
C ARG A 38 2.92 -3.56 -10.95
#